data_AF-A0A0C4E3T7-F1
#
_entry.id   AF-A0A0C4E3T7-F1
#
_cell.length_a   1.000
_cell.length_b   1.000
_cell.length_c   1.000
_cell.angle_alpha   90.00
_cell.angle_beta   90.00
_cell.angle_gamma   90.00
#
_symmetry.space_group_name_H-M   'P 1'
#
loop_
_entity.id
_entity.type
_entity.pdbx_description
1 polymer ?
#
loop_
_entity_poly.entity_id
_entity_poly.type
_entity_poly.pdbx_seq_one_letter_code
_entity_poly.pdbx_strand_id
1 'polypeptide(L)'
;MKFFAVLSLLALGASAVVIPENSSPVEESELEKRQDCRSIHPACAGGNIIQRGFPCQCPGQASPCDLWACPRGRRSVCGSRGTGCVFV
;
A
#
# COMPACT_ATOMS: atom_id res chain seq x y z
N MET A 1 52.52 -2.89 -44.64
CA MET A 1 51.50 -3.50 -43.77
C MET A 1 50.30 -2.57 -43.76
N LYS A 2 49.15 -3.00 -44.27
CA LYS A 2 47.92 -2.19 -44.34
C LYS A 2 47.11 -2.46 -43.08
N PHE A 3 46.95 -1.45 -42.23
CA PHE A 3 46.10 -1.53 -41.04
C PHE A 3 44.65 -1.19 -41.41
N PHE A 4 43.75 -2.06 -40.94
CA PHE A 4 42.31 -2.02 -41.15
C PHE A 4 41.68 -0.77 -40.53
N ALA A 5 41.08 0.09 -41.35
CA ALA A 5 40.18 1.14 -40.90
C ALA A 5 38.73 0.64 -41.08
N VAL A 6 38.25 -0.12 -40.10
CA VAL A 6 36.83 -0.43 -39.93
C VAL A 6 36.42 0.29 -38.65
N LEU A 7 35.72 1.41 -38.77
CA LEU A 7 35.03 2.00 -37.64
C LEU A 7 33.55 2.21 -37.99
N SER A 8 32.76 1.40 -37.32
CA SER A 8 31.34 1.15 -37.46
C SER A 8 30.48 2.41 -37.27
N LEU A 9 29.53 2.62 -38.19
CA LEU A 9 28.39 3.49 -37.96
C LEU A 9 27.52 2.89 -36.84
N LEU A 10 27.38 3.61 -35.72
CA LEU A 10 26.34 3.37 -34.72
C LEU A 10 25.17 4.31 -35.02
N ALA A 11 24.15 3.79 -35.69
CA ALA A 11 22.87 4.47 -35.86
C ALA A 11 22.06 4.36 -34.57
N LEU A 12 21.88 5.46 -33.85
CA LEU A 12 20.92 5.54 -32.75
C LEU A 12 19.51 5.63 -33.32
N GLY A 13 18.75 4.53 -33.24
CA GLY A 13 17.32 4.53 -33.49
C GLY A 13 16.56 5.11 -32.31
N ALA A 14 16.03 6.32 -32.45
CA ALA A 14 15.05 6.87 -31.52
C ALA A 14 13.67 6.27 -31.82
N SER A 15 13.18 5.41 -30.94
CA SER A 15 11.78 4.95 -30.99
C SER A 15 10.93 5.91 -30.16
N ALA A 16 10.27 6.86 -30.83
CA ALA A 16 9.20 7.62 -30.21
C ALA A 16 7.91 6.79 -30.28
N VAL A 17 7.51 6.19 -29.16
CA VAL A 17 6.20 5.58 -29.00
C VAL A 17 5.23 6.70 -28.64
N VAL A 18 4.35 7.07 -29.58
CA VAL A 18 3.21 7.94 -29.32
C VAL A 18 2.01 7.04 -29.04
N ILE A 19 1.55 7.00 -27.79
CA ILE A 19 0.26 6.39 -27.41
C ILE A 19 -0.72 7.53 -27.17
N PRO A 20 -1.83 7.63 -27.93
CA PRO A 20 -2.91 8.53 -27.62
C PRO A 20 -3.87 7.78 -26.68
N GLU A 21 -3.89 8.13 -25.40
CA GLU A 21 -4.97 7.72 -24.51
C GLU A 21 -5.73 8.94 -24.02
N ASN A 22 -6.84 9.17 -24.74
CA ASN A 22 -8.02 9.83 -24.24
C ASN A 22 -8.54 9.06 -23.01
N SER A 23 -7.90 9.26 -21.86
CA SER A 23 -8.39 8.83 -20.57
C SER A 23 -8.92 10.07 -19.86
N SER A 24 -10.24 10.24 -19.93
CA SER A 24 -10.95 10.95 -18.88
C SER A 24 -10.39 10.48 -17.53
N PRO A 25 -10.12 11.35 -16.55
CA PRO A 25 -9.83 10.90 -15.20
C PRO A 25 -11.12 10.23 -14.71
N VAL A 26 -11.18 8.91 -14.90
CA VAL A 26 -12.02 8.05 -14.10
C VAL A 26 -11.44 8.22 -12.72
N GLU A 27 -12.11 9.05 -11.91
CA GLU A 27 -11.94 8.99 -10.47
C GLU A 27 -12.03 7.51 -10.12
N GLU A 28 -10.89 6.92 -9.78
CA GLU A 28 -10.84 5.75 -8.92
C GLU A 28 -11.60 6.20 -7.67
N SER A 29 -12.90 5.94 -7.67
CA SER A 29 -13.68 5.84 -6.47
C SER A 29 -12.95 4.79 -5.67
N GLU A 30 -12.06 5.26 -4.78
CA GLU A 30 -11.36 4.47 -3.80
C GLU A 30 -12.43 3.58 -3.19
N LEU A 31 -12.41 2.32 -3.61
CA LEU A 31 -13.32 1.32 -3.13
C LEU A 31 -12.85 1.11 -1.70
N GLU A 32 -13.31 1.98 -0.79
CA GLU A 32 -12.91 2.04 0.62
C GLU A 32 -12.91 0.59 1.08
N LYS A 33 -11.72 0.07 1.37
CA LYS A 33 -11.53 -1.31 1.76
C LYS A 33 -12.33 -1.51 3.02
N ARG A 34 -13.58 -1.98 2.87
CA ARG A 34 -14.52 -2.14 3.97
C ARG A 34 -13.88 -3.10 4.95
N GLN A 35 -13.59 -2.59 6.13
CA GLN A 35 -12.94 -3.36 7.18
C GLN A 35 -13.96 -4.37 7.70
N ASP A 36 -13.54 -5.60 7.93
CA ASP A 36 -14.43 -6.62 8.47
C ASP A 36 -14.56 -6.47 9.99
N CYS A 37 -15.49 -5.62 10.41
CA CYS A 37 -15.80 -5.39 11.83
C CYS A 37 -16.46 -6.59 12.53
N ARG A 38 -16.82 -7.65 11.80
CA ARG A 38 -17.38 -8.88 12.39
C ARG A 38 -16.28 -9.80 12.92
N SER A 39 -15.04 -9.61 12.45
CA SER A 39 -13.90 -10.42 12.83
C SER A 39 -12.94 -9.63 13.72
N ILE A 40 -13.28 -9.56 15.01
CA ILE A 40 -12.43 -8.95 16.04
C ILE A 40 -11.36 -9.96 16.48
N HIS A 41 -10.10 -9.56 16.37
CA HIS A 41 -8.94 -10.37 16.72
C HIS A 41 -8.16 -9.78 17.89
N PRO A 42 -7.37 -10.58 18.62
CA PRO A 42 -6.31 -10.02 19.46
C PRO A 42 -5.29 -9.26 18.61
N ALA A 43 -4.44 -8.45 19.27
CA ALA A 43 -3.29 -7.85 18.61
C ALA A 43 -2.41 -8.93 17.97
N CYS A 44 -1.88 -8.64 16.79
CA CYS A 44 -1.04 -9.57 16.07
C CYS A 44 0.27 -9.86 16.83
N ALA A 45 0.64 -11.14 16.90
CA ALA A 45 1.89 -11.55 17.56
C ALA A 45 3.10 -10.94 16.84
N GLY A 46 4.01 -10.35 17.61
CA GLY A 46 5.20 -9.66 17.08
C GLY A 46 4.88 -8.35 16.35
N GLY A 47 3.66 -7.83 16.47
CA GLY A 47 3.32 -6.49 15.98
C GLY A 47 3.79 -5.38 16.93
N ASN A 48 3.81 -4.16 16.42
CA ASN A 48 4.13 -2.96 17.20
C ASN A 48 3.20 -1.81 16.82
N ILE A 49 2.96 -0.91 17.77
CA ILE A 49 2.22 0.32 17.52
C ILE A 49 3.06 1.22 16.62
N ILE A 50 2.47 1.68 15.52
CA ILE A 50 3.06 2.66 14.61
C ILE A 50 2.39 4.04 14.73
N GLN A 51 1.17 4.11 15.25
CA GLN A 51 0.50 5.37 15.55
C GLN A 51 -0.46 5.21 16.72
N ARG A 52 -0.37 6.10 17.72
CA ARG A 52 -1.30 6.13 18.86
C ARG A 52 -2.44 7.12 18.60
N GLY A 53 -3.61 6.85 19.18
CA GLY A 53 -4.79 7.71 19.00
C GLY A 53 -5.30 7.74 17.56
N PHE A 54 -5.09 6.65 16.82
CA PHE A 54 -5.66 6.44 15.50
C PHE A 54 -7.19 6.32 15.60
N PRO A 55 -7.98 6.80 14.62
CA PRO A 55 -9.42 6.62 14.63
C PRO A 55 -9.80 5.15 14.69
N CYS A 56 -10.71 4.82 15.60
CA CYS A 56 -11.29 3.48 15.65
C CYS A 56 -12.05 3.19 14.36
N GLN A 57 -11.93 1.96 13.88
CA GLN A 57 -12.40 1.56 12.55
C GLN A 57 -13.74 0.83 12.62
N CYS A 58 -14.04 0.23 13.79
CA CYS A 58 -15.23 -0.57 13.97
C CYS A 58 -16.05 -0.15 15.20
N PRO A 59 -17.39 -0.22 15.10
CA PRO A 59 -18.25 -0.03 16.25
C PRO A 59 -17.95 -1.10 17.30
N GLY A 60 -17.81 -0.68 18.57
CA GLY A 60 -17.44 -1.55 19.68
C GLY A 60 -15.96 -1.51 20.08
N GLN A 61 -15.07 -0.92 19.27
CA GLN A 61 -13.72 -0.62 19.72
C GLN A 61 -13.73 0.55 20.72
N ALA A 62 -13.10 0.37 21.88
CA ALA A 62 -12.99 1.43 22.87
C ALA A 62 -11.87 2.39 22.50
N SER A 63 -12.23 3.67 22.30
CA SER A 63 -11.26 4.76 22.14
C SER A 63 -10.39 4.93 23.40
N PRO A 64 -9.10 5.29 23.28
CA PRO A 64 -8.36 5.52 22.04
C PRO A 64 -8.04 4.20 21.31
N CYS A 65 -7.95 4.27 19.98
CA CYS A 65 -7.44 3.17 19.18
C CYS A 65 -5.99 3.45 18.74
N ASP A 66 -5.24 2.39 18.52
CA ASP A 66 -3.86 2.45 18.04
C ASP A 66 -3.76 1.69 16.71
N LEU A 67 -2.96 2.23 15.79
CA LEU A 67 -2.60 1.54 14.55
C LEU A 67 -1.34 0.71 14.81
N TRP A 68 -1.43 -0.58 14.48
CA TRP A 68 -0.36 -1.55 14.63
C TRP A 68 0.18 -1.97 13.27
N ALA A 69 1.50 -2.06 13.16
CA ALA A 69 2.17 -2.82 12.12
C ALA A 69 2.27 -4.28 12.58
N CYS A 70 1.84 -5.18 11.72
CA CYS A 70 1.92 -6.62 11.95
C CYS A 70 2.95 -7.25 11.00
N PRO A 71 3.50 -8.42 11.37
CA PRO A 71 4.36 -9.18 10.46
C PRO A 71 3.69 -9.45 9.11
N ARG A 72 4.53 -9.56 8.07
CA ARG A 72 4.11 -9.73 6.66
C ARG A 72 3.39 -8.52 6.07
N GLY A 73 3.71 -7.31 6.56
CA GLY A 73 3.21 -6.05 5.99
C GLY A 73 1.73 -5.77 6.24
N ARG A 74 1.08 -6.50 7.15
CA ARG A 74 -0.33 -6.27 7.51
C ARG A 74 -0.44 -5.13 8.51
N ARG A 75 -1.59 -4.48 8.57
CA ARG A 75 -1.90 -3.49 9.59
C ARG A 75 -3.17 -3.87 10.33
N SER A 76 -3.26 -3.49 11.59
CA SER A 76 -4.49 -3.63 12.35
C SER A 76 -4.74 -2.43 13.23
N VAL A 77 -6.00 -2.06 13.40
CA VAL A 77 -6.40 -1.02 14.36
C VAL A 77 -6.97 -1.71 15.58
N CYS A 78 -6.38 -1.43 16.74
CA CYS A 78 -6.72 -2.04 18.02
C CYS A 78 -7.36 -1.01 18.94
N GLY A 79 -8.52 -1.32 19.51
CA GLY A 79 -9.12 -0.52 20.57
C GLY A 79 -8.47 -0.78 21.92
N SER A 80 -8.51 0.24 22.77
CA SER A 80 -8.09 0.17 24.17
C SER A 80 -8.96 -0.79 24.98
N ARG A 81 -8.60 -1.00 26.26
CA ARG A 81 -9.38 -1.82 27.22
C ARG A 81 -9.69 -3.24 26.75
N GLY A 82 -8.90 -3.77 25.81
CA GLY A 82 -9.05 -5.14 25.31
C GLY A 82 -10.24 -5.35 24.36
N THR A 83 -10.81 -4.31 23.76
CA THR A 83 -11.93 -4.47 22.79
C THR A 83 -11.52 -5.11 21.47
N GLY A 84 -10.23 -5.41 21.29
CA GLY A 84 -9.70 -6.14 20.15
C GLY A 84 -9.38 -5.26 18.92
N CYS A 85 -8.93 -5.95 17.88
CA CYS A 85 -8.29 -5.39 16.70
C CYS A 85 -8.99 -5.85 15.41
N VAL A 86 -8.93 -5.00 14.40
CA VAL A 86 -9.41 -5.29 13.04
C VAL A 86 -8.29 -5.05 12.05
N PHE A 87 -8.14 -5.94 11.07
CA PHE A 87 -7.14 -5.76 10.02
C PHE A 87 -7.58 -4.70 9.02
N VAL A 88 -6.63 -3.84 8.64
CA VAL A 88 -6.81 -2.76 7.66
C VAL A 88 -5.83 -2.92 6.51
#